data_AF-A0A8T6RUN5-F1
#
_entry.id   AF-A0A8T6RUN5-F1
#
_cell.length_a   1.000
_cell.length_b   1.000
_cell.length_c   1.000
_cell.angle_alpha   90.00
_cell.angle_beta   90.00
_cell.angle_gamma   90.00
#
_symmetry.space_group_name_H-M   'P 1'
#
loop_
_entity.id
_entity.type
_entity.pdbx_description
1 polymer ?
#
loop_
_entity_poly.entity_id
_entity_poly.type
_entity_poly.pdbx_seq_one_letter_code
_entity_poly.pdbx_strand_id
1 'polypeptide(L)' 'GAVRTRPGSLYRVLDRMMKRGLLHRLDRAPVDDGDDERRTYYGITASGRAELRNEAELLSAVA' A
#
# COMPACT_ATOMS: atom_id res chain seq x y z
N GLY A 1 1.06 6.09 18.92
CA GLY A 1 1.83 5.36 17.90
C GLY A 1 2.39 6.34 16.90
N ALA A 2 3.72 6.47 16.80
CA ALA A 2 4.36 7.27 15.78
C ALA A 2 5.27 6.35 14.96
N VAL A 3 4.81 5.94 13.77
CA VAL A 3 5.65 5.18 12.84
C VAL A 3 6.65 6.16 12.25
N ARG A 4 7.90 6.14 12.73
CA ARG A 4 9.00 6.92 12.14
C ARG A 4 9.49 6.24 10.87
N THR A 5 8.82 6.47 9.75
CA THR A 5 9.34 6.11 8.43
C THR A 5 10.40 7.12 8.03
N ARG A 6 11.66 6.69 7.87
CA ARG A 6 12.67 7.50 7.15
C ARG A 6 12.18 7.70 5.70
N PRO A 7 12.46 8.83 5.02
CA PRO A 7 11.94 9.11 3.68
C PRO A 7 12.13 7.97 2.66
N GLY A 8 13.25 7.24 2.71
CA GLY A 8 13.51 6.08 1.84
C GLY A 8 12.87 4.75 2.26
N SER A 9 12.21 4.69 3.42
CA SER A 9 11.60 3.45 3.94
C SER A 9 10.24 3.15 3.32
N LEU A 10 9.47 4.17 2.96
CA LEU A 10 8.15 3.99 2.36
C LEU A 10 8.24 3.26 1.02
N TYR A 11 9.12 3.71 0.13
CA TYR A 11 9.32 3.05 -1.17
C TYR A 11 9.80 1.60 -1.03
N ARG A 12 10.64 1.30 -0.03
CA ARG A 12 11.05 -0.08 0.27
C ARG A 12 9.89 -0.96 0.73
N VAL A 13 8.97 -0.40 1.53
CA VAL A 13 7.79 -1.13 1.99
C VAL A 13 6.85 -1.37 0.80
N LEU A 14 6.61 -0.36 -0.04
CA LEU A 14 5.80 -0.51 -1.25
C LEU A 14 6.38 -1.56 -2.21
N ASP A 15 7.70 -1.53 -2.46
CA ASP A 15 8.39 -2.54 -3.29
C ASP A 15 8.24 -3.95 -2.71
N ARG A 16 8.39 -4.12 -1.39
CA ARG A 16 8.18 -5.41 -0.73
C ARG A 16 6.73 -5.88 -0.86
N MET A 17 5.75 -5.00 -0.69
CA MET A 17 4.33 -5.34 -0.80
C MET A 17 3.95 -5.71 -2.25
N MET A 18 4.54 -5.05 -3.24
CA MET A 18 4.41 -5.44 -4.65
C MET A 18 5.04 -6.81 -4.93
N LYS A 19 6.27 -7.05 -4.45
CA LYS A 19 6.96 -8.35 -4.61
C LYS A 19 6.21 -9.51 -3.96
N ARG A 20 5.48 -9.24 -2.88
CA ARG A 20 4.60 -10.21 -2.20
C ARG A 20 3.22 -10.36 -2.88
N GLY A 21 2.95 -9.59 -3.94
CA GLY A 21 1.68 -9.63 -4.66
C GLY A 21 0.50 -9.04 -3.87
N LEU A 22 0.76 -8.18 -2.89
CA LEU A 22 -0.28 -7.53 -2.06
C LEU A 22 -0.77 -6.22 -2.69
N LEU A 23 0.10 -5.57 -3.45
CA LEU A 23 -0.18 -4.35 -4.20
C LEU A 23 0.19 -4.57 -5.68
N HIS A 24 -0.48 -3.84 -6.56
CA HIS A 24 -0.10 -3.66 -7.95
C HIS A 24 -0.04 -2.17 -8.29
N ARG A 25 0.72 -1.81 -9.32
CA ARG A 25 0.73 -0.45 -9.85
C ARG A 25 -0.49 -0.24 -10.74
N LEU A 26 -1.10 0.94 -10.67
CA LEU A 26 -2.14 1.35 -11.60
C LEU A 26 -1.49 2.11 -12.76
N ASP A 27 -1.82 1.70 -13.99
CA ASP A 27 -1.34 2.35 -15.21
C ASP A 27 -2.03 3.69 -15.48
N ARG A 28 -3.19 3.92 -14.83
CA ARG A 28 -3.94 5.17 -14.90
C ARG A 28 -4.37 5.60 -13.50
N ALA A 29 -4.37 6.91 -13.27
CA ALA A 29 -4.93 7.48 -12.06
C ALA A 29 -6.41 7.06 -11.89
N PRO A 30 -6.81 6.59 -10.70
CA PRO A 30 -8.20 6.19 -10.43
C PRO A 30 -9.15 7.38 -10.27
N VAL A 31 -8.60 8.60 -10.18
CA VAL A 31 -9.31 9.88 -10.09
C VAL A 31 -8.64 10.89 -11.00
N ASP A 32 -9.41 11.85 -11.52
CA ASP A 32 -8.84 12.99 -12.25
C ASP A 32 -8.09 13.88 -11.26
N ASP A 33 -6.77 13.77 -11.25
CA ASP A 33 -5.90 14.47 -10.31
C ASP A 33 -5.15 15.65 -10.92
N GLY A 34 -5.59 16.12 -12.10
CA GLY A 34 -5.08 17.33 -12.73
C GLY A 34 -3.75 17.13 -13.47
N ASP A 35 -3.56 15.98 -14.12
CA ASP A 35 -2.43 15.68 -15.01
C ASP A 35 -1.05 15.76 -14.33
N ASP A 36 -0.96 15.39 -13.05
CA ASP A 36 0.32 15.23 -12.35
C ASP A 36 0.97 13.89 -12.75
N GLU A 37 1.58 13.88 -13.94
CA GLU A 37 2.24 12.73 -14.58
C GLU A 37 3.31 12.04 -13.70
N ARG A 38 3.69 12.65 -12.57
CA ARG A 38 4.74 12.15 -11.66
C ARG A 38 4.22 11.19 -10.60
N ARG A 39 2.90 11.04 -10.44
CA ARG A 39 2.32 10.22 -9.37
C ARG A 39 2.19 8.76 -9.78
N THR A 40 2.76 7.89 -8.94
CA THR A 40 2.56 6.44 -9.06
C THR A 40 1.41 6.02 -8.16
N TYR A 41 0.36 5.46 -8.75
CA TYR A 41 -0.79 4.92 -8.04
C TYR A 41 -0.63 3.42 -7.79
N TYR A 42 -1.09 2.97 -6.62
CA TYR A 42 -1.08 1.57 -6.24
C TYR A 42 -2.49 1.10 -5.88
N GLY A 43 -2.86 -0.08 -6.34
CA GLY A 43 -4.09 -0.78 -5.97
C GLY A 43 -3.78 -1.96 -5.07
N ILE A 44 -4.67 -2.24 -4.10
CA ILE A 44 -4.59 -3.47 -3.31
C ILE A 44 -5.12 -4.66 -4.13
N THR A 45 -4.40 -5.79 -4.08
CA THR A 45 -4.83 -7.03 -4.73
C THR A 45 -5.86 -7.78 -3.88
N ALA A 46 -6.49 -8.82 -4.45
CA ALA A 46 -7.39 -9.68 -3.68
C ALA A 46 -6.67 -10.38 -2.51
N SER A 47 -5.45 -10.89 -2.75
CA SER A 47 -4.60 -11.48 -1.70
C SER A 47 -4.17 -10.45 -0.65
N GLY A 48 -3.81 -9.24 -1.09
CA GLY A 48 -3.49 -8.13 -0.18
C GLY A 48 -4.66 -7.76 0.73
N ARG A 49 -5.89 -7.77 0.19
CA ARG A 49 -7.10 -7.51 0.99
C ARG A 49 -7.41 -8.62 1.99
N ALA A 50 -7.14 -9.88 1.65
CA ALA A 50 -7.27 -10.99 2.59
C ALA A 50 -6.27 -10.86 3.74
N GLU A 51 -5.00 -10.57 3.43
CA GLU A 51 -3.96 -10.40 4.44
C GLU A 51 -4.22 -9.18 5.34
N LEU A 52 -4.72 -8.07 4.76
CA LEU A 52 -5.12 -6.88 5.52
C LEU A 52 -6.21 -7.17 6.55
N ARG A 53 -7.18 -8.05 6.24
CA ARG A 53 -8.23 -8.42 7.20
C ARG A 53 -7.64 -9.16 8.39
N ASN A 54 -6.77 -10.14 8.15
CA ASN A 54 -6.10 -10.88 9.20
C ASN A 54 -5.24 -9.97 10.10
N GLU A 55 -4.50 -9.04 9.50
CA GLU A 55 -3.69 -8.08 10.24
C GLU A 55 -4.55 -7.12 11.07
N ALA A 56 -5.68 -6.67 10.52
CA ALA A 56 -6.63 -5.82 11.24
C ALA A 56 -7.26 -6.56 12.43
N GLU A 57 -7.62 -7.82 12.27
CA GLU A 57 -8.11 -8.68 13.35
C GLU A 57 -7.04 -8.82 14.45
N LEU A 58 -5.78 -9.12 14.08
CA LEU A 58 -4.67 -9.21 15.02
C LEU A 58 -4.45 -7.90 15.78
N LEU A 59 -4.44 -6.76 15.08
CA LEU A 59 -4.29 -5.45 15.71
C LEU A 59 -5.44 -5.14 16.67
N SER A 60 -6.67 -5.50 16.32
CA SER A 60 -7.85 -5.31 17.17
C SER A 60 -7.82 -6.15 18.43
N ALA A 61 -7.17 -7.32 18.40
CA ALA A 61 -7.02 -8.21 19.56
C ALA A 61 -5.97 -7.72 20.56
N VAL A 62 -5.09 -6.79 20.17
CA VAL A 62 -4.00 -6.24 21.01
C VAL A 62 -4.33 -4.82 21.50
N ALA A 63 -5.41 -4.22 21.00
CA ALA A 63 -5.91 -2.89 21.38
C ALA A 63 -6.91 -2.97 22.54
#